data_AF-A0A972H6C7-F1
#
_entry.id   AF-A0A972H6C7-F1
#
_cell.length_a   1.000
_cell.length_b   1.000
_cell.length_c   1.000
_cell.angle_alpha   90.00
_cell.angle_beta   90.00
_cell.angle_gamma   90.00
#
_symmetry.space_group_name_H-M   'P 1'
#
loop_
_entity.id
_entity.type
_entity.pdbx_description
1 polymer ?
#
loop_
_entity_poly.entity_id
_entity_poly.type
_entity_poly.pdbx_seq_one_letter_code
_entity_poly.pdbx_strand_id
1 'polypeptide(L)'
;MNIQEGDNEVKMAKVMVAEQYKPIRYLLRTVLTSVGHEVVVEVSNGPDVLSTFHSLLPDIISLDMRLPSMDCFELLKQIKSTNPNTRIIVYSSDIHSADVEMAISCGAHVVFDKPFDIDDYLKHFQ
;
A
#
# COMPACT_ATOMS: atom_id res chain seq x y z
N MET A 1 36.82 7.11 -20.76
CA MET A 1 35.65 6.29 -20.40
C MET A 1 35.04 6.94 -19.17
N ASN A 2 33.97 7.71 -19.34
CA ASN A 2 33.19 8.24 -18.23
C ASN A 2 32.07 7.23 -17.97
N ILE A 3 32.25 6.38 -16.96
CA ILE A 3 31.12 5.72 -16.32
C ILE A 3 30.59 6.72 -15.29
N GLN A 4 29.59 7.50 -15.69
CA GLN A 4 28.71 8.14 -14.72
C GLN A 4 27.82 7.01 -14.18
N GLU A 5 28.25 6.38 -13.10
CA GLU A 5 27.33 5.73 -12.17
C GLU A 5 26.49 6.85 -11.58
N GLY A 6 25.34 7.11 -12.21
CA GLY A 6 24.31 7.90 -11.57
C GLY A 6 23.79 7.05 -10.42
N ASP A 7 24.12 7.43 -9.18
CA ASP A 7 23.34 7.04 -8.02
C ASP A 7 21.90 7.45 -8.31
N ASN A 8 21.08 6.50 -8.76
CA ASN A 8 19.63 6.68 -8.77
C ASN A 8 19.24 6.78 -7.30
N GLU A 9 19.13 7.99 -6.80
CA GLU A 9 18.57 8.28 -5.49
C GLU A 9 17.17 7.66 -5.46
N VAL A 10 17.06 6.47 -4.84
CA VAL A 10 15.78 5.79 -4.69
C VAL A 10 14.94 6.69 -3.81
N LYS A 11 13.91 7.30 -4.41
CA LYS A 11 13.04 8.22 -3.69
C LYS A 11 12.39 7.47 -2.53
N MET A 12 12.78 7.80 -1.31
CA MET A 12 12.21 7.21 -0.12
C MET A 12 10.74 7.63 -0.03
N ALA A 13 9.84 6.65 0.09
CA ALA A 13 8.40 6.85 0.19
C ALA A 13 7.94 6.61 1.61
N LYS A 14 6.99 7.42 2.10
CA LYS A 14 6.29 7.18 3.36
C LYS A 14 5.16 6.19 3.13
N VAL A 15 5.27 5.02 3.73
CA VAL A 15 4.35 3.91 3.55
C VAL A 15 3.54 3.67 4.81
N MET A 16 2.22 3.61 4.65
CA MET A 16 1.32 3.03 5.65
C MET A 16 1.07 1.57 5.28
N VAL A 17 1.23 0.66 6.25
CA VAL A 17 0.89 -0.77 6.08
C VAL A 17 -0.37 -1.07 6.85
N ALA A 18 -1.42 -1.52 6.17
CA ALA A 18 -2.72 -1.80 6.74
C ALA A 18 -3.11 -3.26 6.50
N GLU A 19 -2.89 -4.11 7.50
CA GLU A 19 -3.06 -5.57 7.42
C GLU A 19 -3.31 -6.13 8.82
N GLN A 20 -4.27 -7.03 8.99
CA GLN A 20 -4.68 -7.53 10.31
C GLN A 20 -3.68 -8.54 10.91
N TYR A 21 -3.00 -9.33 10.08
CA TYR A 21 -2.08 -10.38 10.53
C TYR A 21 -0.68 -9.83 10.80
N LYS A 22 -0.29 -9.83 12.08
CA LYS A 22 1.04 -9.35 12.53
C LYS A 22 2.23 -9.97 11.77
N PRO A 23 2.25 -11.28 11.43
CA PRO A 23 3.35 -11.85 10.65
C PRO A 23 3.47 -11.24 9.24
N ILE A 24 2.34 -10.97 8.58
CA ILE A 24 2.32 -10.36 7.24
C ILE A 24 2.80 -8.91 7.33
N ARG A 25 2.32 -8.14 8.32
CA ARG A 25 2.83 -6.77 8.55
C ARG A 25 4.33 -6.74 8.79
N TYR A 26 4.85 -7.67 9.60
CA TYR A 26 6.30 -7.78 9.84
C TYR A 26 7.08 -8.05 8.55
N LEU A 27 6.60 -8.97 7.71
CA LEU A 27 7.19 -9.25 6.40
C LEU A 27 7.19 -8.00 5.52
N LEU A 28 6.02 -7.36 5.33
CA LEU A 28 5.88 -6.16 4.51
C LEU A 28 6.78 -5.02 4.99
N ARG A 29 6.85 -4.76 6.30
CA ARG A 29 7.76 -3.77 6.85
C ARG A 29 9.22 -4.11 6.57
N THR A 30 9.59 -5.37 6.74
CA THR A 30 10.98 -5.83 6.51
C THR A 30 11.39 -5.60 5.06
N VAL A 31 10.56 -5.99 4.08
CA VAL A 31 10.89 -5.83 2.66
C VAL A 31 10.90 -4.37 2.23
N LEU A 32 9.91 -3.57 2.65
CA LEU A 32 9.82 -2.14 2.29
C LEU A 32 11.00 -1.34 2.84
N THR A 33 11.36 -1.56 4.10
CA THR A 33 12.51 -0.88 4.73
C THR A 33 13.85 -1.35 4.15
N SER A 34 13.95 -2.61 3.70
CA SER A 34 15.17 -3.12 3.08
C SER A 34 15.54 -2.45 1.75
N VAL A 35 14.56 -1.86 1.07
CA VAL A 35 14.76 -1.09 -0.18
C VAL A 35 14.69 0.43 0.02
N GLY A 36 14.72 0.90 1.27
CA GLY A 36 14.83 2.32 1.60
C GLY A 36 13.50 3.06 1.79
N HIS A 37 12.35 2.40 1.76
CA HIS A 37 11.09 3.08 2.12
C HIS A 37 10.91 3.21 3.64
N GLU A 38 10.21 4.25 4.07
CA GLU A 38 9.89 4.49 5.48
C GLU A 38 8.49 3.98 5.78
N VAL A 39 8.35 2.96 6.64
CA VAL A 39 7.04 2.52 7.13
C VAL A 39 6.64 3.41 8.30
N VAL A 40 5.84 4.45 8.03
CA VAL A 40 5.48 5.48 9.00
C VAL A 40 4.43 5.02 10.02
N VAL A 41 3.60 4.04 9.65
CA VAL A 41 2.62 3.44 10.56
C VAL A 41 2.19 2.04 10.08
N GLU A 42 1.90 1.17 11.04
CA GLU A 42 1.25 -0.12 10.85
C GLU A 42 -0.13 -0.09 11.52
N VAL A 43 -1.19 -0.43 10.79
CA VAL A 43 -2.55 -0.52 11.32
C VAL A 43 -3.14 -1.91 11.03
N SER A 44 -4.09 -2.34 11.87
CA SER A 44 -4.67 -3.69 11.79
C SER A 44 -6.20 -3.72 11.67
N ASN A 45 -6.84 -2.56 11.51
CA ASN A 45 -8.28 -2.43 11.26
C ASN A 45 -8.56 -1.21 10.36
N GLY A 46 -9.73 -1.18 9.75
CA GLY A 46 -10.13 -0.11 8.82
C GLY A 46 -10.23 1.29 9.43
N PRO A 47 -10.91 1.48 10.58
CA PRO A 47 -11.02 2.81 11.22
C PRO A 47 -9.66 3.48 11.54
N ASP A 48 -8.66 2.69 11.88
CA ASP A 48 -7.30 3.19 12.14
C ASP A 48 -6.63 3.71 10.85
N VAL A 49 -7.00 3.21 9.67
CA VAL A 49 -6.46 3.68 8.39
C VAL A 49 -6.81 5.15 8.18
N LEU A 50 -8.10 5.51 8.21
CA LEU A 50 -8.51 6.90 7.96
C LEU A 50 -8.00 7.86 9.03
N SER A 51 -8.13 7.49 10.31
CA SER A 51 -7.72 8.35 11.43
C SER A 51 -6.22 8.69 11.38
N THR A 52 -5.37 7.72 11.04
CA THR A 52 -3.92 7.94 10.90
C THR A 52 -3.55 8.58 9.57
N PHE A 53 -4.27 8.28 8.49
CA PHE A 53 -4.03 8.81 7.15
C PHE A 53 -4.05 10.34 7.13
N HIS A 54 -5.04 10.96 7.77
CA HIS A 54 -5.16 12.43 7.82
C HIS A 54 -3.98 13.12 8.51
N SER A 55 -3.30 12.43 9.43
CA SER A 55 -2.20 13.01 10.21
C SER A 55 -0.83 12.77 9.57
N LEU A 56 -0.67 11.64 8.87
CA LEU A 56 0.61 11.21 8.33
C LEU A 56 0.78 11.49 6.83
N LEU A 57 -0.33 11.57 6.08
CA LEU A 57 -0.37 11.78 4.63
C LEU A 57 0.67 10.92 3.88
N PRO A 58 0.64 9.58 4.02
CA PRO A 58 1.59 8.70 3.36
C PRO A 58 1.53 8.86 1.84
N ASP A 59 2.68 8.68 1.19
CA ASP A 59 2.79 8.63 -0.26
C ASP A 59 2.09 7.38 -0.80
N ILE A 60 2.22 6.26 -0.06
CA ILE A 60 1.71 4.95 -0.45
C ILE A 60 1.00 4.27 0.73
N ILE A 61 -0.15 3.65 0.46
CA ILE A 61 -0.84 2.78 1.40
C ILE A 61 -0.81 1.35 0.83
N SER A 62 -0.27 0.42 1.63
CA SER A 62 -0.23 -1.02 1.36
C SER A 62 -1.37 -1.70 2.13
N LEU A 63 -2.49 -1.95 1.46
CA LEU A 63 -3.81 -2.21 2.04
C LEU A 63 -4.30 -3.65 1.81
N ASP A 64 -4.57 -4.39 2.90
CA ASP A 64 -5.34 -5.64 2.83
C ASP A 64 -6.82 -5.33 2.59
N MET A 65 -7.39 -5.93 1.54
CA MET A 65 -8.79 -5.71 1.15
C MET A 65 -9.77 -6.20 2.24
N ARG A 66 -9.37 -7.20 3.02
CA ARG A 66 -10.19 -7.84 4.05
C ARG A 66 -9.93 -7.29 5.47
N LEU A 67 -9.54 -6.01 5.58
CA LEU A 67 -9.43 -5.35 6.87
C LEU A 67 -10.79 -5.34 7.60
N PRO A 68 -10.83 -5.67 8.91
CA PRO A 68 -12.06 -5.62 9.69
C PRO A 68 -12.65 -4.21 9.80
N SER A 69 -13.98 -4.17 9.98
CA SER A 69 -14.74 -3.00 10.41
C SER A 69 -14.83 -1.85 9.38
N MET A 70 -14.48 -2.08 8.11
CA MET A 70 -14.64 -1.07 7.06
C MET A 70 -14.76 -1.71 5.67
N ASP A 71 -15.52 -1.08 4.78
CA ASP A 71 -15.58 -1.44 3.37
C ASP A 71 -14.35 -0.86 2.64
N CYS A 72 -13.57 -1.73 1.98
CA CYS A 72 -12.35 -1.32 1.28
C CYS A 72 -12.62 -0.31 0.15
N PHE A 73 -13.72 -0.46 -0.59
CA PHE A 73 -14.02 0.42 -1.74
C PHE A 73 -14.42 1.81 -1.27
N GLU A 74 -15.17 1.90 -0.18
CA GLU A 74 -15.48 3.18 0.47
C GLU A 74 -14.22 3.84 1.05
N LEU A 75 -13.34 3.05 1.68
CA LEU A 75 -12.05 3.53 2.16
C LEU A 75 -11.19 4.13 1.04
N LEU A 76 -11.08 3.44 -0.10
CA LEU A 76 -10.35 3.92 -1.28
C LEU A 76 -10.90 5.28 -1.75
N LYS A 77 -12.22 5.40 -1.89
CA LYS A 77 -12.88 6.66 -2.30
C LYS A 77 -12.58 7.81 -1.34
N GLN A 78 -12.65 7.56 -0.03
CA GLN A 78 -12.41 8.60 0.98
C GLN A 78 -10.96 9.06 0.99
N ILE A 79 -10.00 8.14 0.90
CA ILE A 79 -8.58 8.46 0.78
C ILE A 79 -8.34 9.30 -0.47
N LYS A 80 -8.87 8.89 -1.63
CA LYS A 80 -8.68 9.60 -2.90
C LYS A 80 -9.35 10.96 -2.97
N SER A 81 -10.52 11.10 -2.33
CA SER A 81 -11.19 12.39 -2.17
C SER A 81 -10.37 13.36 -1.33
N THR A 82 -9.69 12.85 -0.30
CA THR A 82 -8.84 13.66 0.60
C THR A 82 -7.49 13.99 -0.05
N ASN A 83 -6.81 13.02 -0.65
CA ASN A 83 -5.56 13.20 -1.36
C ASN A 83 -5.50 12.28 -2.60
N PRO A 84 -5.70 12.82 -3.81
CA PRO A 84 -5.66 12.01 -5.03
C PRO A 84 -4.27 11.45 -5.34
N ASN A 85 -3.21 12.07 -4.80
CA ASN A 85 -1.82 11.71 -5.07
C ASN A 85 -1.33 10.49 -4.27
N THR A 86 -1.97 10.16 -3.13
CA THR A 86 -1.62 8.96 -2.35
C THR A 86 -1.87 7.72 -3.21
N ARG A 87 -0.85 6.91 -3.48
CA ARG A 87 -1.03 5.63 -4.20
C ARG A 87 -1.53 4.57 -3.22
N ILE A 88 -2.43 3.70 -3.68
CA ILE A 88 -3.00 2.65 -2.83
C ILE A 88 -2.80 1.31 -3.54
N ILE A 89 -1.99 0.44 -2.93
CA ILE A 89 -1.70 -0.90 -3.41
C ILE A 89 -2.57 -1.84 -2.58
N VAL A 90 -3.49 -2.54 -3.24
CA VAL A 90 -4.44 -3.43 -2.57
C VAL A 90 -4.00 -4.88 -2.74
N TYR A 91 -4.22 -5.72 -1.73
CA TYR A 91 -4.02 -7.16 -1.85
C TYR A 91 -5.07 -7.95 -1.06
N SER A 92 -5.33 -9.20 -1.45
CA SER A 92 -6.28 -10.09 -0.77
C SER A 92 -5.91 -11.56 -1.02
N SER A 93 -6.31 -12.47 -0.12
CA SER A 93 -6.28 -13.94 -0.37
C SER A 93 -7.56 -14.47 -0.99
N ASP A 94 -8.55 -13.60 -1.15
CA ASP A 94 -9.87 -13.91 -1.68
C ASP A 94 -10.28 -12.74 -2.55
N ILE A 95 -10.01 -12.87 -3.85
CA ILE A 95 -10.28 -11.84 -4.84
C ILE A 95 -10.91 -12.43 -6.09
N HIS A 96 -11.90 -11.72 -6.62
CA HIS A 96 -12.52 -12.03 -7.90
C HIS A 96 -12.32 -10.89 -8.89
N SER A 97 -12.55 -11.15 -10.18
CA SER A 97 -12.38 -10.14 -11.24
C SER A 97 -13.19 -8.86 -10.97
N ALA A 98 -14.41 -9.01 -10.44
CA ALA A 98 -15.25 -7.88 -10.08
C ALA A 98 -14.66 -7.03 -8.94
N ASP A 99 -13.96 -7.64 -7.98
CA ASP A 99 -13.31 -6.92 -6.89
C ASP A 99 -12.11 -6.11 -7.39
N VAL A 100 -11.34 -6.67 -8.33
CA VAL A 100 -10.23 -5.97 -8.98
C VAL A 100 -10.76 -4.74 -9.73
N GLU A 101 -11.75 -4.92 -10.59
CA GLU A 101 -12.36 -3.82 -11.35
C GLU A 101 -12.93 -2.74 -10.42
N MET A 102 -13.63 -3.16 -9.36
CA MET A 102 -14.18 -2.23 -8.37
C MET A 102 -13.08 -1.47 -7.63
N ALA A 103 -12.05 -2.14 -7.14
CA ALA A 103 -10.93 -1.50 -6.43
C ALA A 103 -10.23 -0.46 -7.31
N ILE A 104 -9.91 -0.82 -8.56
CA ILE A 104 -9.29 0.10 -9.52
C ILE A 104 -10.21 1.30 -9.79
N SER A 105 -11.52 1.08 -10.00
CA SER A 105 -12.48 2.17 -10.20
C SER A 105 -12.62 3.11 -8.99
N CYS A 106 -12.38 2.59 -7.79
CA CYS A 106 -12.39 3.36 -6.53
C CYS A 106 -11.04 4.04 -6.24
N GLY A 107 -10.01 3.79 -7.06
CA GLY A 107 -8.73 4.49 -7.01
C GLY A 107 -7.56 3.66 -6.46
N ALA A 108 -7.69 2.34 -6.37
CA ALA A 108 -6.50 1.49 -6.22
C ALA A 108 -5.55 1.70 -7.42
N HIS A 109 -4.25 1.73 -7.14
CA HIS A 109 -3.21 1.81 -8.16
C HIS A 109 -2.98 0.46 -8.84
N VAL A 110 -2.98 -0.60 -8.04
CA VAL A 110 -2.83 -2.00 -8.47
C VAL A 110 -3.45 -2.90 -7.41
N VAL A 111 -3.84 -4.11 -7.81
CA VAL A 111 -4.39 -5.12 -6.91
C VAL A 111 -3.64 -6.43 -7.08
N PHE A 112 -3.23 -7.05 -5.97
CA PHE A 112 -2.53 -8.34 -5.93
C PHE A 112 -3.39 -9.44 -5.31
N ASP A 113 -3.32 -10.64 -5.88
CA ASP A 113 -3.84 -11.86 -5.26
C ASP A 113 -2.73 -12.52 -4.42
N LYS A 114 -3.04 -12.95 -3.20
CA LYS A 114 -2.08 -13.62 -2.31
C LYS A 114 -2.08 -15.13 -2.59
N PRO A 115 -0.91 -15.77 -2.71
CA PRO A 115 0.43 -15.19 -2.62
C PRO A 115 0.85 -14.46 -3.90
N PHE A 116 1.61 -13.37 -3.75
CA PHE A 116 2.19 -12.61 -4.85
C PHE A 116 3.70 -12.55 -4.74
N ASP A 117 4.35 -12.24 -5.87
CA ASP A 117 5.79 -12.03 -5.95
C ASP A 117 6.18 -10.68 -5.31
N ILE A 118 7.18 -10.72 -4.42
CA ILE A 118 7.61 -9.51 -3.69
C ILE A 118 8.32 -8.53 -4.60
N ASP A 119 9.11 -8.99 -5.57
CA ASP A 119 9.82 -8.10 -6.49
C ASP A 119 8.82 -7.36 -7.38
N ASP A 120 7.75 -8.02 -7.82
CA ASP A 120 6.66 -7.38 -8.55
C ASP A 120 5.91 -6.36 -7.70
N TYR A 121 5.58 -6.70 -6.44
CA TYR A 121 4.98 -5.77 -5.49
C TYR A 121 5.84 -4.51 -5.29
N LEU A 122 7.17 -4.66 -5.14
CA LEU A 122 8.08 -3.54 -4.88
C LEU A 122 8.22 -2.57 -6.08
N LYS A 123 7.97 -3.01 -7.31
CA LYS A 123 7.99 -2.10 -8.50
C LYS A 123 6.98 -0.96 -8.39
N HIS A 124 5.94 -1.10 -7.58
CA HIS A 124 4.91 -0.08 -7.39
C HIS A 124 5.25 0.97 -6.34
N PHE A 125 6.43 0.88 -5.69
CA PHE A 125 6.87 1.81 -4.66
C PHE A 125 7.88 2.86 -5.13
N GLN A 126 8.20 2.89 -6.43
CA GLN A 126 9.16 3.82 -7.05
C GLN A 126 8.50 5.08 -7.63
#